data_AF-A0A1V9TVC8-F1
#
_entry.id   AF-A0A1V9TVC8-F1
#
_cell.length_a   1.000
_cell.length_b   1.000
_cell.length_c   1.000
_cell.angle_alpha   90.00
_cell.angle_beta   90.00
_cell.angle_gamma   90.00
#
_symmetry.space_group_name_H-M   'P 1'
#
loop_
_entity.id
_entity.type
_entity.pdbx_description
1 polymer ?
#
loop_
_entity_poly.entity_id
_entity_poly.type
_entity_poly.pdbx_seq_one_letter_code
_entity_poly.pdbx_strand_id
1 'polypeptide(L)' 'MDNKVTAIDRLAELVREYSFPVEALKGVIGRISSWQGSTNDDPYLWQQVRYFEELIKQGYVTKRK' A
#
# COMPACT_ATOMS: atom_id res chain seq x y z
N MET A 1 -6.01 -23.93 -3.92
CA MET A 1 -5.91 -22.81 -2.97
C MET A 1 -5.77 -21.57 -3.81
N ASP A 2 -6.86 -20.84 -4.03
CA ASP A 2 -6.81 -19.54 -4.67
C ASP A 2 -5.92 -18.62 -3.83
N ASN A 3 -4.76 -18.27 -4.35
CA ASN A 3 -3.81 -17.38 -3.69
C ASN A 3 -4.37 -15.96 -3.79
N LYS A 4 -5.37 -15.65 -2.95
CA LYS A 4 -6.02 -14.33 -2.94
C LYS A 4 -4.98 -13.31 -2.49
N VAL A 5 -4.64 -12.37 -3.38
CA VAL A 5 -3.78 -11.23 -3.05
C VAL A 5 -4.47 -10.40 -1.98
N THR A 6 -3.83 -10.25 -0.82
CA THR A 6 -4.34 -9.42 0.27
C THR A 6 -3.93 -7.96 0.07
N ALA A 7 -4.54 -7.04 0.83
CA ALA A 7 -4.16 -5.63 0.80
C ALA A 7 -2.69 -5.42 1.24
N ILE A 8 -2.22 -6.18 2.23
CA ILE A 8 -0.82 -6.14 2.67
C ILE A 8 0.14 -6.62 1.56
N ASP A 9 -0.20 -7.72 0.88
CA ASP A 9 0.62 -8.21 -0.25
C ASP A 9 0.72 -7.15 -1.34
N ARG A 10 -0.40 -6.52 -1.69
CA ARG A 10 -0.43 -5.47 -2.71
C ARG A 10 0.38 -4.23 -2.29
N LEU A 11 0.31 -3.81 -1.03
CA LEU A 11 1.15 -2.72 -0.51
C LEU A 11 2.64 -3.05 -0.61
N ALA A 12 3.03 -4.28 -0.26
CA ALA A 12 4.41 -4.73 -0.37
C ALA A 12 4.91 -4.73 -1.82
N GLU A 13 4.10 -5.21 -2.77
CA GLU A 13 4.39 -5.13 -4.20
C GLU A 13 4.61 -3.70 -4.67
N LEU A 14 3.69 -2.79 -4.32
CA LEU A 14 3.78 -1.38 -4.73
C LEU A 14 5.05 -0.73 -4.20
N VAL A 15 5.39 -0.93 -2.92
CA VAL A 15 6.61 -0.35 -2.32
C VAL A 15 7.88 -0.95 -2.93
N ARG A 16 7.84 -2.20 -3.39
CA ARG A 16 8.96 -2.83 -4.11
C ARG A 16 9.11 -2.26 -5.52
N GLU A 17 8.01 -2.01 -6.22
CA GLU A 17 8.01 -1.56 -7.61
C GLU A 17 8.21 -0.06 -7.80
N TYR A 18 7.80 0.76 -6.82
CA TYR A 18 7.80 2.21 -6.94
C TYR A 18 8.55 2.90 -5.80
N SER A 19 9.10 4.07 -6.09
CA SER A 19 9.71 4.97 -5.12
C SER A 19 8.69 6.01 -4.68
N PHE A 20 8.05 5.76 -3.53
CA PHE A 20 7.10 6.68 -2.92
C PHE A 20 7.82 7.78 -2.12
N PRO A 21 7.24 8.99 -2.02
CA PRO A 21 7.67 10.00 -1.07
C PRO A 21 7.72 9.44 0.35
N VAL A 22 8.77 9.79 1.10
CA VAL A 22 8.97 9.33 2.48
C VAL A 22 7.75 9.64 3.37
N GLU A 23 7.12 10.79 3.18
CA GLU A 23 5.94 11.18 3.98
C GLU A 23 4.71 10.31 3.69
N ALA A 24 4.52 9.89 2.43
CA ALA A 24 3.46 8.95 2.06
C ALA A 24 3.71 7.57 2.69
N LEU A 25 4.96 7.09 2.68
CA LEU A 25 5.36 5.83 3.31
C LEU A 25 5.12 5.86 4.82
N LYS A 26 5.61 6.90 5.52
CA LYS A 26 5.39 7.07 6.96
C LYS A 26 3.91 7.11 7.30
N GLY A 27 3.11 7.84 6.53
CA GLY A 27 1.67 7.96 6.74
C GLY A 27 0.95 6.63 6.64
N VAL A 28 1.28 5.82 5.64
CA VAL A 28 0.68 4.48 5.46
C VAL A 28 1.18 3.50 6.51
N ILE A 29 2.48 3.46 6.80
CA ILE A 29 3.05 2.60 7.86
C ILE A 29 2.40 2.91 9.20
N GLY A 30 2.27 4.18 9.58
CA GLY A 30 1.64 4.58 10.84
C GLY A 30 0.18 4.12 10.96
N ARG A 31 -0.59 4.21 9.87
CA ARG A 31 -1.98 3.72 9.82
C ARG A 31 -2.06 2.21 9.94
N ILE A 32 -1.19 1.47 9.27
CA ILE A 32 -1.13 0.01 9.34
C ILE A 32 -0.69 -0.44 10.74
N SER A 33 0.34 0.18 11.32
CA SER A 33 0.84 -0.16 12.66
C SER A 33 -0.17 0.13 13.77
N SER A 34 -1.06 1.12 13.57
CA SER A 34 -2.10 1.47 14.54
C SER A 34 -3.42 0.73 14.31
N TRP A 35 -3.53 0.00 13.20
CA TRP A 35 -4.76 -0.70 12.83
C TRP A 35 -4.92 -1.99 13.63
N GLN A 36 -6.13 -2.21 14.15
CA GLN A 36 -6.47 -3.30 15.08
C GLN A 36 -7.40 -4.35 14.45
N GLY A 37 -7.44 -4.44 13.11
CA GLY A 37 -8.29 -5.43 12.44
C GLY A 37 -7.67 -6.83 12.41
N SER A 38 -8.47 -7.80 11.96
CA SER A 38 -8.17 -9.23 12.12
C SER A 38 -7.73 -9.93 10.84
N THR A 39 -7.68 -9.24 9.69
CA THR A 39 -7.34 -9.85 8.40
C THR A 39 -6.50 -8.93 7.51
N ASN A 40 -5.47 -9.47 6.86
CA ASN A 40 -4.64 -8.73 5.91
C ASN A 40 -5.41 -8.25 4.66
N ASP A 41 -6.66 -8.69 4.50
CA ASP A 41 -7.59 -8.34 3.42
C ASP A 41 -8.73 -7.42 3.91
N ASP A 42 -8.40 -6.45 4.75
CA ASP A 42 -9.37 -5.54 5.35
C ASP A 42 -9.69 -4.33 4.44
N PRO A 43 -10.96 -3.89 4.34
CA PRO A 43 -11.33 -2.71 3.56
C PRO A 43 -10.54 -1.44 3.91
N TYR A 44 -10.14 -1.26 5.16
CA TYR A 44 -9.30 -0.16 5.62
C TYR A 44 -7.89 -0.22 5.03
N LEU A 45 -7.29 -1.40 4.95
CA LEU A 45 -5.98 -1.59 4.31
C LEU A 45 -6.06 -1.35 2.81
N TRP A 46 -7.15 -1.77 2.17
CA TRP A 46 -7.41 -1.46 0.76
C TRP A 46 -7.55 0.05 0.47
N GLN A 47 -7.93 0.87 1.46
CA GLN A 47 -7.87 2.34 1.30
C GLN A 47 -6.43 2.83 1.16
N GLN A 48 -5.48 2.20 1.86
CA GLN A 48 -4.06 2.56 1.76
C GLN A 48 -3.47 2.12 0.43
N VAL A 49 -3.88 0.96 -0.08
CA VAL A 49 -3.55 0.51 -1.44
C VAL A 49 -3.98 1.54 -2.48
N ARG A 50 -5.27 1.93 -2.45
CA ARG A 50 -5.82 2.90 -3.41
C ARG A 50 -5.11 4.25 -3.34
N TYR A 51 -4.72 4.69 -2.14
CA TYR A 51 -3.94 5.91 -1.98
C TYR A 51 -2.60 5.83 -2.72
N PHE A 52 -1.85 4.73 -2.58
CA PHE A 52 -0.61 4.52 -3.33
C PHE A 52 -0.83 4.41 -4.85
N GLU A 53 -1.88 3.72 -5.28
CA GLU A 53 -2.23 3.61 -6.70
C GLU A 53 -2.59 4.97 -7.32
N GLU A 54 -3.26 5.85 -6.57
CA GLU A 54 -3.54 7.21 -7.02
C GLU A 54 -2.27 8.06 -7.13
N LEU A 55 -1.30 7.92 -6.22
CA LEU A 55 -0.01 8.60 -6.36
C LEU A 55 0.75 8.15 -7.63
N ILE A 56 0.65 6.86 -7.98
CA ILE A 56 1.19 6.32 -9.24
C ILE A 56 0.48 6.94 -10.44
N LYS A 57 -0.85 6.91 -10.44
CA LYS A 57 -1.67 7.43 -11.53
C LYS A 57 -1.44 8.92 -11.78
N GLN A 58 -1.20 9.69 -10.73
CA GLN A 58 -0.94 11.13 -10.78
C GLN A 58 0.53 11.46 -11.13
N GLY A 59 1.40 10.46 -11.29
CA GLY A 59 2.80 10.66 -11.66
C GLY A 59 3.68 11.19 -10.53
N TYR A 60 3.22 11.11 -9.28
CA TYR A 60 3.99 11.56 -8.10
C TYR A 60 5.10 10.59 -7.70
N VAL A 61 5.15 9.39 -8.30
CA VAL A 61 6.16 8.37 -8.00
C VAL A 61 6.83 7.85 -9.26
N THR A 62 8.06 7.39 -9.09
CA THR A 62 8.85 6.77 -10.16
C THR A 62 8.93 5.26 -9.96
N LYS A 63 8.79 4.49 -11.04
CA LYS A 63 9.05 3.06 -11.02
C LYS A 63 10.54 2.80 -10.74
N ARG A 64 10.84 1.85 -9.85
CA ARG A 64 12.21 1.41 -9.57
C ARG A 64 12.74 0.63 -10.77
N LYS A 65 14.00 0.88 -11.12
CA LYS A 65 14.72 0.17 -12.19
C LYS A 65 15.23 -1.17 -11.69
#